data_AF-A0A2V8JYI5-F1
#
_entry.id   AF-A0A2V8JYI5-F1
#
_cell.length_a   1.000
_cell.length_b   1.000
_cell.length_c   1.000
_cell.angle_alpha   90.00
_cell.angle_beta   90.00
_cell.angle_gamma   90.00
#
_symmetry.space_group_name_H-M   'P 1'
#
loop_
_entity.id
_entity.type
_entity.pdbx_description
1 polymer ?
#
loop_
_entity_poly.entity_id
_entity_poly.type
_entity_poly.pdbx_seq_one_letter_code
_entity_poly.pdbx_strand_id
1 'polypeptide(L)' 'MAMSTRGIVAAENPLAAQAGAVVLGVGGHVVDAAIAANAVMGVVAPMLNGIGGDLFAIVHDITTGSIHGLN' A
#
# COMPACT_ATOMS: atom_id res chain seq x y z
N MET A 1 18.07 -4.98 1.24
CA MET A 1 17.40 -4.59 2.50
C MET A 1 17.12 -3.09 2.43
N ALA A 2 15.86 -2.67 2.63
CA ALA A 2 15.50 -1.24 2.69
C ALA A 2 15.36 -0.83 4.17
N MET A 3 15.89 0.34 4.54
CA MET A 3 15.79 0.91 5.88
C MET A 3 15.35 2.38 5.76
N SER A 4 14.44 2.81 6.64
CA SER A 4 13.91 4.17 6.65
C SER A 4 13.39 4.50 8.05
N THR A 5 13.56 5.75 8.46
CA THR A 5 12.97 6.29 9.69
C THR A 5 11.62 6.98 9.44
N ARG A 6 11.16 7.05 8.19
CA ARG A 6 9.97 7.82 7.77
C ARG A 6 8.84 6.96 7.22
N GLY A 7 9.06 5.66 7.03
CA GLY A 7 8.10 4.74 6.43
C GLY A 7 8.73 3.88 5.34
N ILE A 8 8.11 2.73 5.09
CA ILE A 8 8.53 1.72 4.12
C ILE A 8 7.29 1.25 3.35
N VAL A 9 7.42 1.10 2.03
CA VAL A 9 6.46 0.39 1.19
C VAL A 9 7.14 -0.81 0.58
N ALA A 10 6.47 -1.95 0.61
CA ALA A 10 6.92 -3.18 -0.04
C ALA A 10 5.78 -3.72 -0.90
N ALA A 11 6.11 -4.14 -2.12
CA ALA A 11 5.19 -4.77 -3.07
C ALA A 11 5.99 -5.75 -3.94
N GLU A 12 5.30 -6.67 -4.63
CA GLU A 12 5.96 -7.65 -5.50
C GLU A 12 6.68 -6.98 -6.69
N ASN A 13 6.12 -5.87 -7.19
CA ASN A 13 6.66 -5.13 -8.32
C ASN A 13 7.31 -3.82 -7.83
N PRO A 14 8.55 -3.52 -8.27
CA PRO A 14 9.24 -2.31 -7.83
C PRO A 14 8.52 -1.01 -8.21
N LEU A 15 7.78 -0.96 -9.32
CA LEU A 15 7.01 0.23 -9.71
C LEU A 15 5.85 0.51 -8.76
N ALA A 16 5.18 -0.54 -8.26
CA ALA A 16 4.13 -0.40 -7.27
C ALA A 16 4.68 0.05 -5.91
N ALA A 17 5.79 -0.57 -5.47
CA ALA A 17 6.47 -0.15 -4.24
C ALA A 17 6.93 1.32 -4.33
N GLN A 18 7.46 1.72 -5.48
CA GLN A 18 7.87 3.10 -5.74
C GLN A 18 6.69 4.07 -5.72
N ALA A 19 5.55 3.73 -6.33
CA ALA A 19 4.36 4.57 -6.33
C ALA A 19 3.85 4.86 -4.91
N GLY A 20 3.73 3.81 -4.07
CA GLY A 20 3.37 4.00 -2.66
C GLY A 20 4.43 4.79 -1.89
N ALA A 21 5.72 4.55 -2.14
CA ALA A 21 6.81 5.29 -1.49
C ALA A 21 6.83 6.77 -1.87
N VAL A 22 6.45 7.13 -3.11
CA VAL A 22 6.28 8.53 -3.54
C VAL A 22 5.16 9.18 -2.74
N VAL A 23 4.00 8.52 -2.60
CA VAL A 23 2.87 9.05 -1.81
C VAL A 23 3.25 9.25 -0.35
N LEU A 24 3.93 8.28 0.28
CA LEU A 24 4.48 8.48 1.64
C LEU A 24 5.49 9.64 1.68
N GLY A 25 6.36 9.73 0.68
CA GLY A 25 7.44 10.71 0.60
C GLY A 25 6.94 12.15 0.52
N VAL A 26 5.77 12.38 -0.07
CA VAL A 26 5.11 13.70 -0.13
C VAL A 26 4.21 13.99 1.08
N GLY A 27 4.25 13.13 2.12
CA GLY A 27 3.48 13.31 3.35
C GLY A 27 2.07 12.75 3.31
N GLY A 28 1.77 11.88 2.34
CA GLY A 28 0.48 11.20 2.24
C GLY A 28 0.25 10.20 3.40
N HIS A 29 -1.02 9.87 3.64
CA HIS A 29 -1.36 8.90 4.68
C HIS A 29 -0.91 7.49 4.27
N VAL A 30 -0.61 6.62 5.25
CA VAL A 30 -0.12 5.25 4.99
C VAL A 30 -1.10 4.41 4.17
N VAL A 31 -2.41 4.64 4.37
CA VAL A 31 -3.46 3.99 3.60
C VAL A 31 -3.49 4.49 2.16
N ASP A 32 -3.29 5.80 1.91
CA ASP A 32 -3.22 6.35 0.55
C ASP A 32 -2.05 5.74 -0.23
N ALA A 33 -0.90 5.57 0.44
CA ALA A 33 0.26 4.91 -0.16
C ALA A 33 0.00 3.43 -0.49
N ALA A 34 -0.73 2.71 0.36
CA ALA A 34 -1.13 1.33 0.08
C ALA A 34 -2.09 1.24 -1.11
N ILE A 35 -3.06 2.16 -1.19
CA ILE A 35 -4.00 2.26 -2.32
C ILE A 35 -3.24 2.58 -3.62
N ALA A 36 -2.31 3.54 -3.60
CA ALA A 36 -1.50 3.88 -4.77
C ALA A 36 -0.64 2.70 -5.25
N ALA A 37 -0.02 1.97 -4.32
CA ALA A 37 0.72 0.75 -4.65
C ALA A 37 -0.20 -0.29 -5.30
N ASN A 38 -1.37 -0.58 -4.72
CA ASN A 38 -2.31 -1.57 -5.27
C ASN A 38 -2.89 -1.14 -6.63
N ALA A 39 -3.17 0.15 -6.82
CA ALA A 39 -3.62 0.67 -8.11
C ALA A 39 -2.58 0.43 -9.22
N VAL A 40 -1.30 0.64 -8.92
CA VAL A 40 -0.21 0.34 -9.86
C VAL A 40 -0.07 -1.16 -10.09
N MET A 41 -0.25 -1.99 -9.05
CA MET A 41 -0.29 -3.46 -9.19
C MET A 41 -1.37 -3.91 -10.18
N GLY A 42 -2.52 -3.25 -10.19
CA GLY A 42 -3.58 -3.47 -11.20
C GLY A 42 -3.14 -3.25 -12.65
N VAL A 43 -2.04 -2.51 -12.87
CA VAL A 43 -1.46 -2.27 -14.21
C VAL A 43 -0.26 -3.18 -14.48
N VAL A 44 0.65 -3.33 -13.51
CA VAL A 44 1.92 -4.04 -13.70
C VAL A 44 1.85 -5.54 -13.38
N ALA A 45 0.82 -5.96 -12.66
CA ALA A 45 0.53 -7.34 -12.31
C ALA A 45 -0.99 -7.63 -12.39
N PRO A 46 -1.62 -7.39 -13.55
CA PRO A 46 -3.09 -7.43 -13.71
C PRO A 46 -3.71 -8.81 -13.54
N MET A 47 -2.89 -9.87 -13.66
CA MET A 47 -3.33 -11.26 -13.42
C MET A 47 -3.52 -11.56 -11.93
N LEU A 48 -2.97 -10.73 -11.04
CA LEU A 48 -2.96 -10.93 -9.59
C LEU A 48 -3.79 -9.88 -8.85
N ASN A 49 -3.79 -8.64 -9.33
CA ASN A 49 -4.44 -7.52 -8.67
C ASN A 49 -5.28 -6.71 -9.66
N GLY A 50 -6.38 -6.14 -9.20
CA GLY A 50 -7.22 -5.28 -10.04
C GLY A 50 -8.57 -4.96 -9.41
N ILE A 51 -9.25 -3.96 -9.96
CA ILE A 51 -10.54 -3.46 -9.45
C ILE A 51 -11.71 -4.45 -9.58
N GLY A 52 -11.55 -5.48 -10.41
CA GLY A 52 -12.56 -6.55 -10.57
C GLY A 52 -12.37 -7.74 -9.62
N GLY A 53 -11.36 -7.68 -8.76
CA GLY A 53 -11.07 -8.71 -7.76
C GLY A 53 -11.62 -8.35 -6.38
N ASP A 54 -10.91 -8.80 -5.35
CA ASP A 54 -11.22 -8.59 -3.94
C ASP A 54 -9.96 -8.13 -3.19
N LEU A 55 -10.12 -7.61 -1.97
CA LEU A 55 -9.04 -7.15 -1.12
C LEU A 55 -9.32 -7.49 0.35
N PHE A 56 -8.40 -8.22 0.96
CA PHE A 56 -8.30 -8.25 2.42
C PHE A 56 -7.24 -7.26 2.89
N ALA A 57 -7.61 -6.34 3.78
CA ALA A 57 -6.67 -5.39 4.38
C ALA A 57 -6.70 -5.44 5.90
N ILE A 58 -5.51 -5.40 6.52
CA ILE A 58 -5.34 -5.25 7.95
C ILE A 58 -4.79 -3.86 8.22
N VAL A 59 -5.55 -3.05 8.96
CA VAL A 59 -5.20 -1.66 9.26
C VAL A 59 -5.12 -1.50 10.77
N HIS A 60 -3.96 -1.08 11.27
CA HIS A 60 -3.79 -0.67 12.66
C HIS A 60 -4.00 0.84 12.76
N ASP A 61 -5.09 1.25 13.41
CA ASP A 61 -5.33 2.66 13.74
C ASP A 61 -4.69 2.99 15.08
N ILE A 62 -3.60 3.74 15.03
CA ILE A 62 -2.84 4.13 16.21
C ILE A 62 -3.59 5.13 17.11
N THR A 63 -4.58 5.82 16.57
CA THR A 63 -5.36 6.83 17.30
C THR A 63 -6.31 6.17 18.28
N THR A 64 -6.92 5.05 17.87
CA THR A 64 -7.84 4.27 18.69
C THR A 64 -7.17 3.04 19.32
N GLY A 65 -6.00 2.63 18.84
CA GLY A 65 -5.33 1.37 19.20
C GLY A 65 -6.02 0.13 18.63
N SER A 66 -6.98 0.31 17.72
CA SER A 66 -7.77 -0.77 17.15
C SER A 66 -7.10 -1.35 15.91
N ILE A 67 -7.35 -2.65 15.66
CA ILE A 67 -6.96 -3.33 14.42
C ILE A 67 -8.24 -3.66 13.66
N HIS A 68 -8.32 -3.18 12.43
CA HIS A 68 -9.43 -3.40 11.52
C HIS A 68 -9.04 -4.43 10.45
N GLY A 69 -9.88 -5.44 10.26
CA GLY A 69 -9.85 -6.32 9.10
C GLY A 69 -10.94 -5.88 8.12
N LEU A 70 -10.54 -5.50 6.90
CA LEU A 70 -11.44 -5.13 5.81
C LEU A 70 -11.49 -6.26 4.78
N ASN A 71 -12.69 -6.53 4.28
CA ASN A 71 -13.02 -7.48 3.20
C ASN A 71 -14.19 -6.87 2.43
#